data_AF-A0A015L172-F1
#
_entry.id   AF-A0A015L172-F1
#
_cell.length_a   1.000
_cell.length_b   1.000
_cell.length_c   1.000
_cell.angle_alpha   90.00
_cell.angle_beta   90.00
_cell.angle_gamma   90.00
#
_symmetry.space_group_name_H-M   'P 1'
#
loop_
_entity.id
_entity.type
_entity.pdbx_description
1 polymer ?
#
loop_
_entity_poly.entity_id
_entity_poly.type
_entity_poly.pdbx_seq_one_letter_code
_entity_poly.pdbx_strand_id
1 'polypeptide(L)' 'MRSVNINCLVLGKPFRNIISIKIKENETIGELKRRIKAEKDYFDTIGASDLRLWRTNTRI' A
#
# COMPACT_ATOMS: atom_id res chain seq x y z
N MET A 1 12.19 -17.46 -0.80
CA MET A 1 11.23 -16.76 0.09
C MET A 1 10.00 -16.40 -0.71
N ARG A 2 8.82 -16.53 -0.12
CA ARG A 2 7.56 -16.31 -0.84
C ARG A 2 7.27 -14.81 -0.94
N SER A 3 6.75 -14.40 -2.10
CA SER A 3 6.20 -13.07 -2.31
C SER A 3 4.69 -13.13 -2.20
N VAL A 4 4.10 -12.07 -1.67
CA VAL A 4 2.66 -11.88 -1.60
C VAL A 4 2.28 -10.64 -2.41
N ASN A 5 1.08 -10.66 -2.98
CA ASN A 5 0.47 -9.49 -3.58
C ASN A 5 -0.53 -8.91 -2.57
N ILE A 6 -0.39 -7.63 -2.26
CA ILE A 6 -1.27 -6.91 -1.36
C ILE A 6 -2.03 -5.88 -2.18
N ASN A 7 -3.36 -5.92 -2.10
CA ASN A 7 -4.22 -4.87 -2.65
C ASN A 7 -4.45 -3.81 -1.58
N CYS A 8 -4.17 -2.55 -1.92
CA CYS A 8 -4.30 -1.41 -1.04
C CYS A 8 -5.45 -0.51 -1.51
N LEU A 9 -6.44 -0.35 -0.64
CA LEU A 9 -7.48 0.66 -0.78
C LEU A 9 -7.01 1.96 -0.16
N VAL A 10 -7.19 3.07 -0.89
CA VAL A 10 -6.86 4.40 -0.40
C VAL A 10 -8.13 5.09 0.09
N LEU A 11 -8.17 5.43 1.38
CA LEU A 11 -9.31 6.11 1.99
C LEU A 11 -9.60 7.43 1.26
N GLY A 12 -10.88 7.65 0.91
CA GLY A 12 -11.31 8.84 0.15
C GLY A 12 -11.04 8.78 -1.37
N LYS A 13 -10.51 7.66 -1.89
CA LYS A 13 -10.37 7.44 -3.34
C LYS A 13 -11.37 6.38 -3.84
N PRO A 14 -11.78 6.44 -5.11
CA PRO A 14 -12.65 5.42 -5.70
C PRO A 14 -12.01 4.01 -5.67
N PHE A 15 -12.83 2.96 -5.54
CA PHE A 15 -12.38 1.55 -5.56
C PHE A 15 -11.58 1.17 -6.81
N ARG A 16 -11.85 1.80 -7.96
CA ARG A 16 -11.08 1.57 -9.20
C ARG A 16 -9.60 1.99 -9.09
N ASN A 17 -9.21 2.70 -8.02
CA ASN A 17 -7.84 3.15 -7.77
C ASN A 17 -7.08 2.22 -6.81
N ILE A 18 -7.45 0.93 -6.73
CA ILE A 18 -6.68 -0.06 -5.96
C ILE A 18 -5.22 -0.09 -6.45
N ILE A 19 -4.32 -0.16 -5.48
CA ILE A 19 -2.88 -0.31 -5.73
C ILE A 19 -2.50 -1.75 -5.39
N SER A 20 -1.87 -2.47 -6.32
CA SER A 20 -1.40 -3.82 -6.08
C SER A 20 0.12 -3.84 -5.89
N ILE A 21 0.57 -4.13 -4.67
CA ILE A 21 1.99 -4.18 -4.32
C ILE A 21 2.45 -5.62 -4.20
N LYS A 22 3.53 -5.96 -4.89
CA LYS A 22 4.27 -7.20 -4.65
C LYS A 22 5.38 -6.96 -3.63
N ILE A 23 5.38 -7.76 -2.56
CA ILE A 23 6.30 -7.65 -1.42
C ILE A 23 6.71 -9.05 -0.96
N LYS A 24 7.94 -9.22 -0.48
CA LYS A 24 8.36 -10.46 0.19
C LYS A 24 7.79 -10.50 1.61
N GLU A 25 7.47 -11.70 2.09
CA GLU A 25 6.87 -11.87 3.43
C GLU A 25 7.73 -11.35 4.59
N ASN A 26 9.05 -11.22 4.40
CA ASN A 26 9.99 -10.72 5.39
C ASN A 26 10.37 -9.24 5.20
N GLU A 27 9.87 -8.58 4.16
CA GLU A 27 10.12 -7.15 3.98
C GLU A 27 9.36 -6.36 5.06
N THR A 28 9.95 -5.24 5.47
CA THR A 28 9.42 -4.45 6.59
C THR A 28 8.17 -3.66 6.21
N ILE A 29 7.39 -3.26 7.20
CA ILE A 29 6.27 -2.32 6.98
C ILE A 29 6.75 -0.98 6.40
N GLY A 30 7.97 -0.54 6.73
CA GLY A 30 8.57 0.65 6.13
C GLY A 30 8.76 0.49 4.62
N GLU A 31 9.21 -0.69 4.19
CA GLU A 31 9.35 -1.01 2.77
C GLU A 31 8.00 -1.05 2.05
N LEU A 32 6.99 -1.66 2.67
CA LEU A 32 5.62 -1.65 2.15
C LEU A 32 5.11 -0.21 1.94
N LYS A 33 5.30 0.66 2.94
CA LYS A 33 4.89 2.08 2.86
C LYS A 33 5.61 2.83 1.75
N ARG A 34 6.92 2.61 1.56
CA ARG A 34 7.69 3.23 0.46
C ARG A 34 7.16 2.81 -0.90
N ARG A 35 6.85 1.52 -1.09
CA ARG A 35 6.27 1.02 -2.34
C ARG A 35 4.89 1.60 -2.60
N ILE A 36 4.00 1.62 -1.61
CA ILE A 36 2.67 2.25 -1.75
C ILE A 36 2.80 3.72 -2.16
N LYS A 37 3.70 4.48 -1.50
CA LYS A 37 3.94 5.89 -1.83
C LYS A 37 4.37 6.07 -3.30
N ALA A 38 5.21 5.18 -3.82
CA ALA A 38 5.77 5.32 -5.16
C ALA A 38 4.76 5.09 -6.31
N GLU A 39 3.60 4.50 -6.04
CA GLU A 39 2.65 4.09 -7.09
C GLU A 39 1.75 5.23 -7.60
N LYS A 40 1.52 6.28 -6.81
CA LYS A 40 0.59 7.37 -7.14
C LYS A 40 1.08 8.71 -6.65
N ASP A 41 0.89 9.72 -7.51
CA ASP A 41 1.14 11.15 -7.26
C ASP A 41 0.38 11.71 -6.04
N TYR A 42 -0.75 11.10 -5.67
CA TYR A 42 -1.51 11.48 -4.46
C TYR A 42 -0.68 11.46 -3.18
N PHE A 43 0.43 10.72 -3.16
CA PHE A 43 1.29 10.58 -1.99
C PHE A 43 2.56 11.44 -2.05
N ASP A 44 2.72 12.29 -3.05
CA ASP A 44 3.96 13.06 -3.23
C ASP A 44 4.24 14.04 -2.09
N THR A 45 3.18 14.57 -1.47
CA THR A 45 3.28 15.56 -0.39
C THR A 45 3.42 14.95 1.01
N ILE A 46 3.31 13.63 1.16
CA ILE A 46 3.38 12.95 2.46
C ILE A 46 4.59 12.04 2.55
N GLY A 47 5.22 11.95 3.73
CA GLY A 47 6.28 10.98 3.96
C GLY A 47 5.74 9.55 3.93
N ALA A 48 6.56 8.58 3.52
CA ALA A 48 6.20 7.17 3.63
C ALA A 48 5.90 6.79 5.10
N SER A 49 6.60 7.41 6.06
CA SER A 49 6.34 7.26 7.50
C SER A 49 4.90 7.61 7.89
N ASP A 50 4.33 8.62 7.23
CA ASP A 50 3.06 9.25 7.60
C ASP A 50 1.86 8.45 7.09
N LEU A 51 2.08 7.54 6.14
CA LEU A 51 1.07 6.58 5.70
C LEU A 51 0.61 5.71 6.86
N ARG A 52 -0.69 5.73 7.14
CA ARG A 52 -1.35 4.82 8.08
C ARG A 52 -1.92 3.64 7.31
N LEU A 53 -1.55 2.43 7.75
CA LEU A 53 -2.01 1.18 7.14
C LEU A 53 -2.98 0.49 8.08
N TRP A 54 -4.10 0.02 7.54
CA TRP A 54 -5.06 -0.82 8.25
C TRP A 54 -5.31 -2.09 7.46
N ARG A 55 -5.36 -3.23 8.15
CA ARG A 55 -5.80 -4.48 7.54
C ARG A 55 -7.32 -4.42 7.43
N THR A 56 -7.84 -4.42 6.21
CA THR A 56 -9.28 -4.50 5.96
C THR A 56 -9.75 -5.96 5.87
N ASN A 57 -10.99 -6.21 6.27
CA ASN A 57 -11.71 -7.46 6.03
C ASN A 57 -12.58 -7.42 4.76
N THR A 58 -12.55 -6.30 4.02
CA THR A 58 -13.26 -6.17 2.75
C THR A 58 -12.74 -7.22 1.77
N ARG A 59 -13.61 -8.13 1.35
CA ARG A 59 -13.35 -8.99 0.18
C ARG A 59 -13.53 -8.12 -1.05
N ILE A 60 -12.43 -7.84 -1.74
CA ILE A 60 -12.39 -7.13 -3.02
C ILE A 60 -12.11 -8.16 -4.10
#